data_AF-A0A7C9ATC0-F1
#
_entry.id   AF-A0A7C9ATC0-F1
#
_cell.length_a   1.000
_cell.length_b   1.000
_cell.length_c   1.000
_cell.angle_alpha   90.00
_cell.angle_beta   90.00
_cell.angle_gamma   90.00
#
_symmetry.space_group_name_H-M   'P 1'
#
loop_
_entity.id
_entity.type
_entity.pdbx_description
1 polymer ?
#
loop_
_entity_poly.entity_id
_entity_poly.type
_entity_poly.pdbx_seq_one_letter_code
_entity_poly.pdbx_strand_id
1 'polypeptide(L)'
;MAIVRSPAKPKSQRILILSLSITGIAFLFLYSSFNSTSGFSLSSPKPIPDVFTKRSSSSNSNTADHDHDKYLYWGYRIDCPGKHCDTCAGLGHQESSLRCALEEAMFLQRTFVMPARMCINPMHNKKGILHQSGDASSDERWMATSCAMDSLYDLDLISRKIPVILDNSEMWHRVLSTTMKLGARSVAHVERVSRQVVKEDSRYANLLLINRTASPLAWFAECKDRKNHSTVALPYSFLPSMAAKKLRDAATKVQIGICI
;
A
#
# COMPACT_ATOMS: atom_id res chain seq x y z
N MET A 1 -31.64 72.78 -23.75
CA MET A 1 -31.45 71.35 -23.39
C MET A 1 -30.75 71.30 -22.04
N ALA A 2 -31.41 70.79 -21.00
CA ALA A 2 -30.83 70.60 -19.67
C ALA A 2 -30.14 69.22 -19.60
N ILE A 3 -28.88 69.18 -19.16
CA ILE A 3 -28.10 67.95 -18.98
C ILE A 3 -28.24 67.50 -17.51
N VAL A 4 -28.89 66.34 -17.31
CA VAL A 4 -28.97 65.65 -16.03
C VAL A 4 -27.68 64.85 -15.82
N ARG A 5 -26.90 65.16 -14.79
CA ARG A 5 -25.76 64.34 -14.33
C ARG A 5 -26.25 63.27 -13.35
N SER A 6 -25.92 62.01 -13.64
CA SER A 6 -26.12 60.87 -12.72
C SER A 6 -24.98 60.80 -11.69
N PRO A 7 -25.24 60.43 -10.41
CA PRO A 7 -24.20 60.32 -9.39
C PRO A 7 -23.39 59.03 -9.53
N ALA A 8 -22.07 59.13 -9.35
CA ALA A 8 -21.14 58.01 -9.36
C ALA A 8 -21.24 57.17 -8.08
N LYS A 9 -21.36 55.84 -8.21
CA LYS A 9 -21.33 54.89 -7.09
C LYS A 9 -19.94 54.85 -6.43
N PRO A 10 -19.85 54.77 -5.08
CA PRO A 10 -18.58 54.89 -4.39
C PRO A 10 -17.74 53.61 -4.53
N LYS A 11 -16.57 53.74 -5.19
CA LYS A 11 -15.54 52.67 -5.32
C LYS A 11 -14.98 52.19 -3.97
N SER A 12 -15.21 52.94 -2.89
CA SER A 12 -14.72 52.69 -1.53
C SER A 12 -15.27 51.39 -0.91
N GLN A 13 -16.53 51.06 -1.15
CA GLN A 13 -17.17 49.90 -0.50
C GLN A 13 -16.60 48.55 -1.00
N ARG A 14 -16.14 48.47 -2.25
CA ARG A 14 -15.52 47.25 -2.80
C ARG A 14 -14.12 47.01 -2.25
N ILE A 15 -13.36 48.07 -1.98
CA ILE A 15 -12.01 47.98 -1.42
C ILE A 15 -12.07 47.49 0.04
N LEU A 16 -13.05 47.97 0.80
CA LEU A 16 -13.24 47.60 2.20
C LEU A 16 -13.67 46.14 2.40
N ILE A 17 -14.49 45.61 1.47
CA ILE A 17 -14.87 44.19 1.47
C ILE A 17 -13.69 43.29 1.08
N LEU A 18 -12.87 43.72 0.12
CA LEU A 18 -11.65 43.01 -0.29
C LEU A 18 -10.62 42.95 0.85
N SER A 19 -10.40 44.05 1.59
CA SER A 19 -9.46 44.05 2.71
C SER A 19 -9.92 43.16 3.87
N LEU A 20 -11.21 43.16 4.19
CA LEU A 20 -11.79 42.27 5.21
C LEU A 20 -11.66 40.79 4.81
N SER A 21 -11.85 40.48 3.53
CA SER A 21 -11.74 39.11 3.01
C SER A 21 -10.31 38.58 3.08
N ILE A 22 -9.31 39.40 2.68
CA ILE A 22 -7.89 39.04 2.75
C ILE A 22 -7.45 38.84 4.20
N THR A 23 -7.91 39.71 5.11
CA THR A 23 -7.59 39.62 6.54
C THR A 23 -8.19 38.34 7.15
N GLY A 24 -9.44 38.01 6.82
CA GLY A 24 -10.08 36.77 7.29
C GLY A 24 -9.37 35.50 6.81
N ILE A 25 -8.93 35.47 5.54
CA ILE A 25 -8.17 34.34 4.99
C ILE A 25 -6.82 34.18 5.72
N ALA A 26 -6.11 35.29 5.97
CA ALA A 26 -4.84 35.26 6.71
C ALA A 26 -5.02 34.74 8.15
N PHE A 27 -6.08 35.16 8.85
CA PHE A 27 -6.39 34.65 10.19
C PHE A 27 -6.73 33.15 10.20
N LEU A 28 -7.45 32.65 9.19
CA LEU A 28 -7.73 31.21 9.05
C LEU A 28 -6.45 30.40 8.82
N PHE A 29 -5.50 30.90 8.03
CA PHE A 29 -4.20 30.25 7.83
C PHE A 29 -3.32 30.26 9.09
N LEU A 30 -3.35 31.34 9.87
CA LEU A 30 -2.64 31.40 11.14
C LEU A 30 -3.26 30.45 12.19
N TYR A 31 -4.60 30.38 12.24
CA TYR A 31 -5.30 29.48 13.16
C TYR A 31 -5.11 28.00 12.81
N SER A 32 -5.10 27.65 11.51
CA SER A 32 -4.81 26.28 11.07
C SER A 32 -3.36 25.89 11.33
N SER A 33 -2.42 26.84 11.19
CA SER A 33 -1.02 26.63 11.55
C SER A 33 -0.84 26.42 13.05
N PHE A 34 -1.55 27.17 13.90
CA PHE A 34 -1.46 27.05 15.35
C PHE A 34 -1.97 25.70 15.87
N ASN A 35 -3.05 25.17 15.28
CA ASN A 35 -3.58 23.85 15.62
C ASN A 35 -2.77 22.67 15.04
N SER A 36 -1.86 22.92 14.08
CA SER A 36 -0.98 21.91 13.48
C SER A 36 0.37 21.74 14.19
N THR A 37 0.64 22.47 15.28
CA THR A 37 1.93 22.45 16.01
C THR A 37 1.85 21.94 17.46
N SER A 38 0.85 21.15 17.81
CA SER A 38 0.87 20.35 19.05
C SER A 38 1.43 18.95 18.78
N GLY A 39 2.76 18.84 18.61
CA GLY A 39 3.38 17.52 18.55
C GLY A 39 4.81 17.42 18.01
N PHE A 40 5.71 18.33 18.35
CA PHE A 40 7.15 18.10 18.12
C PHE A 40 7.95 18.50 19.36
N SER A 41 8.27 17.51 20.20
CA SER A 41 9.35 17.62 21.18
C SER A 41 10.64 17.12 20.53
N LEU A 42 11.53 18.07 20.22
CA LEU A 42 12.91 17.83 19.84
C LEU A 42 13.70 17.31 21.05
N SER A 43 14.38 16.18 20.91
CA SER A 43 15.47 15.78 21.79
C SER A 43 16.67 15.40 20.93
N SER A 44 17.79 16.12 21.11
CA SER A 44 19.05 15.93 20.39
C SER A 44 19.67 14.54 20.62
N PRO A 45 20.41 13.99 19.64
CA PRO A 45 20.98 12.65 19.75
C PRO A 45 22.31 12.66 20.53
N LYS A 46 22.45 11.73 21.49
CA LYS A 46 23.75 11.25 22.00
C LYS A 46 23.98 9.82 21.51
N PRO A 47 25.21 9.45 21.10
CA PRO A 47 25.48 8.13 20.54
C PRO A 47 25.83 7.13 21.66
N ILE A 48 25.16 5.97 21.68
CA ILE A 48 25.50 4.83 22.55
C ILE A 48 25.27 3.53 21.74
N PRO A 49 26.11 2.48 21.94
CA PRO A 49 26.49 1.52 20.92
C PRO A 49 25.48 0.40 20.65
N ASP A 50 25.71 -0.21 19.50
CA ASP A 50 25.12 -1.43 18.96
C ASP A 50 25.00 -2.55 20.01
N VAL A 51 23.77 -2.78 20.50
CA VAL A 51 23.40 -3.98 21.25
C VAL A 51 22.10 -4.52 20.67
N PHE A 52 22.27 -5.52 19.81
CA PHE A 52 21.30 -6.52 19.39
C PHE A 52 20.14 -6.70 20.39
N THR A 53 18.92 -6.36 19.98
CA THR A 53 17.71 -6.93 20.58
C THR A 53 16.76 -7.37 19.48
N LYS A 54 16.88 -8.65 19.16
CA LYS A 54 15.89 -9.46 18.45
C LYS A 54 14.55 -9.27 19.18
N ARG A 55 13.57 -8.60 18.57
CA ARG A 55 12.19 -8.58 19.05
C ARG A 55 11.56 -9.95 18.79
N SER A 56 11.91 -10.93 19.61
CA SER A 56 11.02 -12.03 19.92
C SER A 56 9.92 -11.45 20.80
N SER A 57 8.76 -11.19 20.21
CA SER A 57 7.54 -10.80 20.94
C SER A 57 7.06 -11.97 21.79
N SER A 58 7.66 -12.13 22.96
CA SER A 58 7.12 -12.87 24.09
C SER A 58 6.81 -11.85 25.17
N SER A 59 5.62 -11.23 25.09
CA SER A 59 5.08 -10.39 26.16
C SER A 59 3.92 -11.14 26.81
N ASN A 60 4.17 -11.65 28.02
CA ASN A 60 3.14 -11.98 28.99
C ASN A 60 2.39 -10.69 29.35
N SER A 61 1.18 -10.53 28.82
CA SER A 61 0.16 -9.65 29.37
C SER A 61 -1.17 -10.40 29.33
N ASN A 62 -1.58 -10.90 30.50
CA ASN A 62 -2.90 -11.47 30.68
C ASN A 62 -3.95 -10.36 30.54
N THR A 63 -4.99 -10.68 29.75
CA THR A 63 -6.32 -10.04 29.69
C THR A 63 -6.40 -8.59 29.20
N ALA A 64 -6.28 -8.41 27.88
CA ALA A 64 -7.12 -7.51 27.07
C ALA A 64 -6.91 -7.85 25.58
N ASP A 65 -7.83 -8.62 25.01
CA ASP A 65 -8.16 -8.73 23.58
C ASP A 65 -6.96 -8.76 22.59
N HIS A 66 -6.32 -9.92 22.45
CA HIS A 66 -5.80 -10.30 21.14
C HIS A 66 -7.01 -10.47 20.21
N ASP A 67 -7.52 -9.36 19.65
CA ASP A 67 -8.30 -9.45 18.41
C ASP A 67 -7.43 -10.28 17.48
N HIS A 68 -7.91 -11.48 17.13
CA HIS A 68 -7.14 -12.40 16.32
C HIS A 68 -6.83 -11.66 15.03
N ASP A 69 -5.55 -11.31 14.80
CA ASP A 69 -5.13 -10.63 13.58
C ASP A 69 -5.82 -11.30 12.39
N LYS A 70 -6.68 -10.54 11.71
CA LYS A 70 -7.46 -11.03 10.59
C LYS A 70 -6.60 -10.90 9.34
N TYR A 71 -6.59 -11.92 8.49
CA TYR A 71 -5.69 -12.00 7.33
C TYR A 71 -6.44 -11.82 6.02
N LEU A 72 -5.76 -11.19 5.06
CA LEU A 72 -6.16 -11.08 3.66
C LEU A 72 -5.08 -11.71 2.77
N TYR A 73 -5.47 -12.71 1.98
CA TYR A 73 -4.58 -13.40 1.04
C TYR A 73 -5.14 -13.31 -0.38
N TRP A 74 -4.27 -12.99 -1.33
CA TRP A 74 -4.64 -12.82 -2.75
C TRP A 74 -4.02 -13.88 -3.68
N GLY A 75 -3.23 -14.81 -3.12
CA GLY A 75 -2.47 -15.78 -3.90
C GLY A 75 -0.96 -15.50 -3.88
N TYR A 76 -0.19 -16.50 -4.27
CA TYR A 76 1.28 -16.52 -4.19
C TYR A 76 1.99 -15.79 -5.35
N ARG A 77 1.24 -15.29 -6.34
CA ARG A 77 1.76 -14.53 -7.48
C ARG A 77 0.94 -13.26 -7.65
N ILE A 78 1.60 -12.11 -7.48
CA ILE A 78 1.02 -10.74 -7.51
C ILE A 78 0.21 -10.47 -8.79
N ASP A 79 0.54 -11.16 -9.88
CA ASP A 79 -0.05 -10.91 -11.20
C ASP A 79 -0.65 -12.18 -11.82
N CYS A 80 -1.10 -13.11 -10.97
CA CYS A 80 -1.65 -14.38 -11.41
C CYS A 80 -2.97 -14.72 -10.73
N PRO A 81 -4.06 -14.02 -11.08
CA PRO A 81 -5.36 -14.29 -10.50
C PRO A 81 -6.18 -15.38 -11.22
N GLY A 82 -5.64 -16.07 -12.24
CA GLY A 82 -6.44 -17.01 -13.06
C GLY A 82 -5.67 -17.86 -14.08
N LYS A 83 -6.38 -18.29 -15.15
CA LYS A 83 -6.05 -19.43 -16.04
C LYS A 83 -4.75 -19.36 -16.86
N HIS A 84 -4.08 -18.22 -16.97
CA HIS A 84 -2.86 -18.08 -17.79
C HIS A 84 -1.72 -17.54 -16.95
N CYS A 85 -1.11 -18.44 -16.19
CA CYS A 85 -0.05 -18.15 -15.24
C CYS A 85 1.37 -18.42 -15.76
N ASP A 86 1.49 -18.68 -17.06
CA ASP A 86 2.73 -19.12 -17.67
C ASP A 86 3.74 -17.98 -17.84
N THR A 87 3.26 -16.74 -17.82
CA THR A 87 4.08 -15.53 -17.89
C THR A 87 3.60 -14.49 -16.89
N CYS A 88 4.52 -13.88 -16.16
CA CYS A 88 4.24 -12.70 -15.34
C CYS A 88 4.18 -11.43 -16.21
N ALA A 89 3.51 -10.35 -15.79
CA ALA A 89 3.60 -9.07 -16.50
C ALA A 89 4.70 -8.16 -15.97
N GLY A 90 4.86 -7.02 -16.64
CA GLY A 90 5.86 -6.01 -16.30
C GLY A 90 5.72 -5.44 -14.89
N LEU A 91 6.81 -4.88 -14.39
CA LEU A 91 6.94 -4.39 -13.01
C LEU A 91 5.82 -3.40 -12.63
N GLY A 92 5.48 -2.45 -13.50
CA GLY A 92 4.41 -1.48 -13.22
C GLY A 92 3.02 -2.13 -13.05
N HIS A 93 2.78 -3.27 -13.71
CA HIS A 93 1.57 -4.07 -13.52
C HIS A 93 1.58 -4.70 -12.13
N GLN A 94 2.66 -5.39 -11.80
CA GLN A 94 2.85 -6.05 -10.50
C GLN A 94 2.76 -5.04 -9.35
N GLU A 95 3.40 -3.88 -9.45
CA GLU A 95 3.31 -2.83 -8.42
C GLU A 95 1.90 -2.27 -8.28
N SER A 96 1.17 -2.11 -9.39
CA SER A 96 -0.23 -1.67 -9.34
C SER A 96 -1.12 -2.70 -8.64
N SER A 97 -0.90 -3.99 -8.92
CA SER A 97 -1.62 -5.11 -8.29
C SER A 97 -1.28 -5.23 -6.80
N LEU A 98 -0.01 -5.14 -6.43
CA LEU A 98 0.45 -5.17 -5.04
C LEU A 98 -0.14 -4.00 -4.24
N ARG A 99 -0.09 -2.79 -4.79
CA ARG A 99 -0.66 -1.61 -4.13
C ARG A 99 -2.17 -1.75 -3.94
N CYS A 100 -2.88 -2.29 -4.92
CA CYS A 100 -4.32 -2.59 -4.77
C CYS A 100 -4.59 -3.55 -3.61
N ALA A 101 -3.84 -4.65 -3.51
CA ALA A 101 -4.00 -5.60 -2.42
C ALA A 101 -3.70 -4.96 -1.04
N LEU A 102 -2.67 -4.10 -0.96
CA LEU A 102 -2.35 -3.34 0.25
C LEU A 102 -3.46 -2.34 0.62
N GLU A 103 -4.04 -1.66 -0.35
CA GLU A 103 -5.18 -0.77 -0.13
C GLU A 103 -6.40 -1.52 0.39
N GLU A 104 -6.70 -2.70 -0.16
CA GLU A 104 -7.81 -3.51 0.32
C GLU A 104 -7.55 -4.02 1.74
N ALA A 105 -6.34 -4.48 2.04
CA ALA A 105 -5.95 -4.89 3.39
C ALA A 105 -6.10 -3.73 4.40
N MET A 106 -5.65 -2.53 4.04
CA MET A 106 -5.82 -1.33 4.85
C MET A 106 -7.31 -0.97 5.03
N PHE A 107 -8.11 -1.09 3.97
CA PHE A 107 -9.54 -0.79 4.00
C PHE A 107 -10.33 -1.77 4.90
N LEU A 108 -9.98 -3.06 4.83
CA LEU A 108 -10.56 -4.14 5.60
C LEU A 108 -9.97 -4.26 7.02
N GLN A 109 -8.92 -3.50 7.34
CA GLN A 109 -8.17 -3.58 8.60
C GLN A 109 -7.66 -4.99 8.87
N ARG A 110 -6.99 -5.57 7.86
CA ARG A 110 -6.44 -6.93 7.90
C ARG A 110 -4.94 -6.92 7.65
N THR A 111 -4.25 -7.89 8.23
CA THR A 111 -2.86 -8.18 7.89
C THR A 111 -2.80 -8.77 6.49
N PHE A 112 -2.05 -8.14 5.60
CA PHE A 112 -1.87 -8.62 4.25
C PHE A 112 -0.83 -9.74 4.21
N VAL A 113 -1.23 -10.88 3.67
CA VAL A 113 -0.33 -12.00 3.39
C VAL A 113 0.28 -11.75 2.01
N MET A 114 1.44 -11.12 2.02
CA MET A 114 2.19 -10.74 0.84
C MET A 114 2.92 -11.94 0.23
N PRO A 115 2.92 -12.09 -1.10
CA PRO A 115 3.74 -13.10 -1.76
C PRO A 115 5.22 -13.00 -1.36
N ALA A 116 5.91 -14.11 -1.15
CA ALA A 116 7.33 -14.08 -0.81
C ALA A 116 8.21 -13.62 -1.97
N ARG A 117 7.70 -13.59 -3.21
CA ARG A 117 8.47 -13.28 -4.41
C ARG A 117 7.69 -12.44 -5.42
N MET A 118 8.42 -11.63 -6.18
CA MET A 118 7.89 -10.83 -7.30
C MET A 118 8.76 -10.99 -8.55
N CYS A 119 8.15 -11.03 -9.72
CA CYS A 119 8.85 -11.19 -10.99
C CYS A 119 9.64 -9.93 -11.32
N ILE A 120 10.91 -10.09 -11.67
CA ILE A 120 11.74 -9.00 -12.19
C ILE A 120 12.32 -9.35 -13.56
N ASN A 121 11.67 -10.28 -14.27
CA ASN A 121 12.18 -10.85 -15.50
C ASN A 121 12.53 -9.72 -16.51
N PRO A 122 13.78 -9.63 -16.98
CA PRO A 122 14.20 -8.64 -17.97
C PRO A 122 13.41 -8.72 -19.29
N MET A 123 12.77 -9.86 -19.57
CA MET A 123 11.88 -10.03 -20.72
C MET A 123 10.74 -9.01 -20.75
N HIS A 124 10.30 -8.48 -19.60
CA HIS A 124 9.31 -7.40 -19.58
C HIS A 124 9.82 -6.08 -20.16
N ASN A 125 11.15 -5.91 -20.24
CA ASN A 125 11.80 -4.70 -20.73
C ASN A 125 12.22 -4.83 -22.21
N LYS A 126 12.10 -6.01 -22.83
CA LYS A 126 12.43 -6.22 -24.25
C LYS A 126 11.16 -6.16 -25.10
N LYS A 127 11.08 -5.15 -25.97
CA LYS A 127 10.06 -5.07 -27.04
C LYS A 127 10.22 -6.11 -28.16
N GLY A 128 11.17 -7.04 -28.05
CA GLY A 128 11.34 -8.08 -29.06
C GLY A 128 12.50 -9.01 -28.74
N ILE A 129 12.27 -10.28 -29.05
CA ILE A 129 13.26 -11.34 -29.28
C ILE A 129 14.00 -11.83 -28.04
N LEU A 130 13.46 -12.89 -27.43
CA LEU A 130 14.25 -14.01 -26.89
C LEU A 130 13.32 -15.22 -26.74
N HIS A 131 13.40 -16.12 -27.71
CA HIS A 131 12.85 -17.47 -27.57
C HIS A 131 13.73 -18.20 -26.56
N GLN A 132 13.23 -18.38 -25.33
CA GLN A 132 13.79 -19.37 -24.41
C GLN A 132 12.94 -20.63 -24.50
N SER A 133 13.32 -21.51 -25.42
CA SER A 133 12.98 -22.92 -25.42
C SER A 133 13.82 -23.62 -24.35
N GLY A 134 13.20 -24.02 -23.25
CA GLY A 134 13.82 -24.84 -22.24
C GLY A 134 12.75 -25.60 -21.49
N ASP A 135 12.92 -26.91 -21.38
CA ASP A 135 12.00 -27.88 -20.75
C ASP A 135 11.94 -27.74 -19.22
N ALA A 136 12.13 -26.53 -18.68
CA ALA A 136 12.01 -26.26 -17.26
C ALA A 136 10.54 -26.11 -16.87
N SER A 137 10.17 -26.62 -15.69
CA SER A 137 8.82 -26.45 -15.17
C SER A 137 8.49 -24.96 -14.99
N SER A 138 7.20 -24.61 -15.06
CA SER A 138 6.74 -23.22 -14.89
C SER A 138 7.15 -22.61 -13.54
N ASP A 139 7.30 -23.44 -12.50
CA ASP A 139 7.75 -23.03 -11.16
C ASP A 139 9.26 -22.77 -11.09
N GLU A 140 10.09 -23.61 -11.70
CA GLU A 140 11.54 -23.37 -11.78
C GLU A 140 11.86 -22.08 -12.54
N ARG A 141 11.16 -21.86 -13.65
CA ARG A 141 11.28 -20.62 -14.44
C ARG A 141 10.84 -19.39 -13.63
N TRP A 142 9.78 -19.51 -12.84
CA TRP A 142 9.33 -18.46 -11.93
C TRP A 142 10.37 -18.16 -10.85
N MET A 143 10.97 -19.17 -10.23
CA MET A 143 12.03 -18.98 -9.24
C MET A 143 13.24 -18.24 -9.80
N ALA A 144 13.70 -18.61 -10.99
CA ALA A 144 14.88 -18.02 -11.64
C ALA A 144 14.69 -16.54 -12.05
N THR A 145 13.44 -16.11 -12.25
CA THR A 145 13.10 -14.79 -12.79
C THR A 145 12.42 -13.86 -11.80
N SER A 146 12.34 -14.29 -10.54
CA SER A 146 11.75 -13.53 -9.43
C SER A 146 12.79 -13.20 -8.36
N CYS A 147 12.52 -12.15 -7.60
CA CYS A 147 13.27 -11.79 -6.40
C CYS A 147 12.41 -11.98 -5.16
N ALA A 148 13.06 -12.23 -4.03
CA ALA A 148 12.38 -12.24 -2.74
C ALA A 148 11.84 -10.84 -2.41
N MET A 149 10.64 -10.77 -1.85
CA MET A 149 9.96 -9.49 -1.59
C MET A 149 10.71 -8.64 -0.57
N ASP A 150 11.34 -9.25 0.43
CA ASP A 150 12.20 -8.59 1.42
C ASP A 150 13.52 -8.04 0.84
N SER A 151 13.91 -8.49 -0.35
CA SER A 151 15.04 -7.96 -1.10
C SER A 151 14.64 -6.76 -1.97
N LEU A 152 13.35 -6.64 -2.32
CA LEU A 152 12.81 -5.56 -3.14
C LEU A 152 12.21 -4.43 -2.29
N TYR A 153 11.54 -4.78 -1.20
CA TYR A 153 10.85 -3.86 -0.32
C TYR A 153 11.25 -4.06 1.14
N ASP A 154 11.21 -2.97 1.88
CA ASP A 154 11.43 -2.93 3.32
C ASP A 154 10.09 -3.21 4.02
N LEU A 155 9.88 -4.46 4.42
CA LEU A 155 8.61 -4.91 5.00
C LEU A 155 8.29 -4.22 6.33
N ASP A 156 9.31 -3.80 7.09
CA ASP A 156 9.13 -3.04 8.32
C ASP A 156 8.60 -1.63 8.01
N LEU A 157 9.09 -0.97 6.94
CA LEU A 157 8.55 0.31 6.51
C LEU A 157 7.11 0.20 6.02
N ILE A 158 6.76 -0.85 5.25
CA ILE A 158 5.37 -1.10 4.83
C ILE A 158 4.49 -1.33 6.06
N SER A 159 4.95 -2.15 7.01
CA SER A 159 4.25 -2.52 8.24
C SER A 159 3.92 -1.34 9.16
N ARG A 160 4.58 -0.19 8.99
CA ARG A 160 4.20 1.04 9.70
C ARG A 160 2.83 1.59 9.28
N LYS A 161 2.37 1.24 8.08
CA LYS A 161 1.09 1.71 7.53
C LYS A 161 0.09 0.58 7.29
N ILE A 162 0.54 -0.54 6.73
CA ILE A 162 -0.29 -1.72 6.49
C ILE A 162 0.43 -2.92 7.08
N PRO A 163 -0.14 -3.66 8.06
CA PRO A 163 0.49 -4.85 8.59
C PRO A 163 0.69 -5.89 7.48
N VAL A 164 1.91 -6.40 7.32
CA VAL A 164 2.25 -7.40 6.31
C VAL A 164 3.01 -8.57 6.90
N ILE A 165 2.71 -9.77 6.40
CA ILE A 165 3.53 -10.97 6.58
C ILE A 165 3.79 -11.61 5.22
N LEU A 166 4.86 -12.39 5.10
CA LEU A 166 5.11 -13.16 3.87
C LEU A 166 4.38 -14.50 3.90
N ASP A 167 3.97 -14.99 2.74
CA ASP A 167 3.33 -16.30 2.55
C ASP A 167 4.28 -17.51 2.70
N ASN A 168 5.55 -17.28 3.06
CA ASN A 168 6.52 -18.30 3.46
C ASN A 168 6.96 -18.15 4.93
N SER A 169 6.29 -17.30 5.72
CA SER A 169 6.62 -17.07 7.12
C SER A 169 6.06 -18.13 8.06
N GLU A 170 6.71 -18.35 9.20
CA GLU A 170 6.16 -19.20 10.28
C GLU A 170 4.77 -18.76 10.72
N MET A 171 4.52 -17.44 10.73
CA MET A 171 3.21 -16.88 11.08
C MET A 171 2.13 -17.39 10.12
N TRP A 172 2.39 -17.32 8.81
CA TRP A 172 1.44 -17.80 7.82
C TRP A 172 1.16 -19.31 7.95
N HIS A 173 2.17 -20.12 8.24
CA HIS A 173 1.97 -21.54 8.55
C HIS A 173 1.05 -21.77 9.75
N ARG A 174 1.19 -20.96 10.82
CA ARG A 174 0.31 -21.02 12.00
C ARG A 174 -1.13 -20.63 11.63
N VAL A 175 -1.32 -19.59 10.82
CA VAL A 175 -2.63 -19.17 10.31
C VAL A 175 -3.29 -20.30 9.54
N LEU A 176 -2.59 -20.90 8.56
CA LEU A 176 -3.10 -22.04 7.79
C LEU A 176 -3.44 -23.24 8.67
N SER A 177 -2.60 -23.57 9.65
CA SER A 177 -2.89 -24.67 10.57
C SER A 177 -4.14 -24.40 11.42
N THR A 178 -4.39 -23.13 11.76
CA THR A 178 -5.55 -22.70 12.53
C THR A 178 -6.81 -22.74 11.68
N THR A 179 -6.74 -22.27 10.43
CA THR A 179 -7.88 -22.33 9.51
C THR A 179 -8.28 -23.77 9.17
N MET A 180 -7.32 -24.69 9.02
CA MET A 180 -7.60 -26.11 8.85
C MET A 180 -8.32 -26.72 10.05
N LYS A 181 -7.95 -26.34 11.28
CA LYS A 181 -8.62 -26.82 12.51
C LYS A 181 -10.05 -26.29 12.65
N LEU A 182 -10.28 -25.03 12.28
CA LEU A 182 -11.58 -24.37 12.41
C LEU A 182 -12.49 -24.57 11.19
N GLY A 183 -11.94 -25.02 10.06
CA GLY A 183 -12.67 -25.29 8.82
C GLY A 183 -13.37 -24.04 8.25
N ALA A 184 -14.55 -24.27 7.66
CA ALA A 184 -15.36 -23.24 6.99
C ALA A 184 -15.78 -22.07 7.91
N ARG A 185 -15.63 -22.20 9.23
CA ARG A 185 -15.92 -21.13 10.20
C ARG A 185 -14.84 -20.05 10.27
N SER A 186 -13.68 -20.28 9.66
CA SER A 186 -12.50 -19.41 9.79
C SER A 186 -11.98 -18.83 8.48
N VAL A 187 -12.37 -19.41 7.34
CA VAL A 187 -11.90 -19.02 6.02
C VAL A 187 -13.07 -18.86 5.06
N ALA A 188 -13.05 -17.78 4.27
CA ALA A 188 -13.91 -17.64 3.11
C ALA A 188 -13.07 -17.45 1.86
N HIS A 189 -13.50 -18.13 0.80
CA HIS A 189 -13.07 -17.85 -0.55
C HIS A 189 -14.00 -16.80 -1.15
N VAL A 190 -13.47 -15.64 -1.54
CA VAL A 190 -14.26 -14.48 -1.95
C VAL A 190 -13.89 -14.09 -3.37
N GLU A 191 -14.82 -14.34 -4.30
CA GLU A 191 -14.70 -14.02 -5.72
C GLU A 191 -15.77 -13.00 -6.12
N ARG A 192 -15.38 -11.94 -6.86
CA ARG A 192 -16.29 -10.95 -7.47
C ARG A 192 -17.23 -10.24 -6.48
N VAL A 193 -16.87 -10.22 -5.19
CA VAL A 193 -17.53 -9.42 -4.15
C VAL A 193 -16.74 -8.13 -3.92
N SER A 194 -17.43 -7.00 -3.78
CA SER A 194 -16.79 -5.70 -3.53
C SER A 194 -16.22 -5.63 -2.11
N ARG A 195 -15.12 -4.88 -1.93
CA ARG A 195 -14.50 -4.67 -0.61
C ARG A 195 -15.46 -4.11 0.44
N GLN A 196 -16.48 -3.33 0.04
CA GLN A 196 -17.50 -2.79 0.94
C GLN A 196 -18.34 -3.92 1.56
N VAL A 197 -18.84 -4.84 0.71
CA VAL A 197 -19.60 -6.00 1.17
C VAL A 197 -18.74 -6.91 2.04
N VAL A 198 -17.47 -7.10 1.67
CA VAL A 198 -16.52 -7.89 2.49
C VAL A 198 -16.32 -7.27 3.89
N LYS A 199 -16.35 -5.95 4.00
CA LYS A 199 -16.18 -5.22 5.26
C LYS A 199 -17.43 -5.27 6.14
N GLU A 200 -18.61 -5.12 5.54
CA GLU A 200 -19.88 -4.92 6.26
C GLU A 200 -20.61 -6.23 6.56
N ASP A 201 -20.48 -7.24 5.71
CA ASP A 201 -21.19 -8.50 5.86
C ASP A 201 -20.54 -9.36 6.95
N SER A 202 -21.33 -9.70 7.97
CA SER A 202 -20.90 -10.49 9.13
C SER A 202 -20.40 -11.89 8.75
N ARG A 203 -20.77 -12.41 7.57
CA ARG A 203 -20.23 -13.66 7.01
C ARG A 203 -18.74 -13.58 6.72
N TYR A 204 -18.20 -12.39 6.44
CA TYR A 204 -16.78 -12.20 6.13
C TYR A 204 -16.03 -11.43 7.21
N ALA A 205 -16.67 -10.41 7.81
CA ALA A 205 -16.02 -9.44 8.71
C ALA A 205 -15.29 -10.10 9.90
N ASN A 206 -15.79 -11.24 10.39
CA ASN A 206 -15.25 -11.93 11.56
C ASN A 206 -14.40 -13.16 11.23
N LEU A 207 -14.21 -13.49 9.95
CA LEU A 207 -13.39 -14.63 9.56
C LEU A 207 -11.90 -14.32 9.76
N LEU A 208 -11.16 -15.32 10.23
CA LEU A 208 -9.71 -15.26 10.39
C LEU A 208 -9.02 -14.99 9.05
N LEU A 209 -9.43 -15.68 7.99
CA LEU A 209 -8.80 -15.57 6.67
C LEU A 209 -9.83 -15.25 5.59
N ILE A 210 -9.55 -14.20 4.83
CA ILE A 210 -10.20 -13.95 3.55
C ILE A 210 -9.23 -14.33 2.45
N ASN A 211 -9.58 -15.36 1.70
CA ASN A 211 -8.87 -15.78 0.50
C ASN A 211 -9.56 -15.15 -0.72
N ARG A 212 -8.98 -14.06 -1.22
CA ARG A 212 -9.51 -13.33 -2.37
C ARG A 212 -9.13 -14.02 -3.66
N THR A 213 -10.13 -14.17 -4.51
CA THR A 213 -9.92 -14.46 -5.92
C THR A 213 -10.06 -13.18 -6.69
N ALA A 214 -8.99 -12.79 -7.37
CA ALA A 214 -9.04 -11.63 -8.23
C ALA A 214 -9.78 -11.92 -9.52
N SER A 215 -10.27 -10.85 -10.15
CA SER A 215 -10.59 -10.84 -11.58
C SER A 215 -9.52 -11.59 -12.36
N PRO A 216 -9.90 -12.44 -13.34
CA PRO A 216 -8.95 -13.15 -14.19
C PRO A 216 -7.94 -12.25 -14.93
N LEU A 217 -8.17 -10.93 -14.96
CA LEU A 217 -7.31 -9.95 -15.59
C LEU A 217 -6.11 -9.52 -14.72
N ALA A 218 -6.35 -9.13 -13.46
CA ALA A 218 -5.34 -8.59 -12.54
C ALA A 218 -5.94 -8.31 -11.17
N TRP A 219 -5.13 -8.28 -10.11
CA TRP A 219 -5.60 -7.81 -8.79
C TRP A 219 -6.05 -6.35 -8.85
N PHE A 220 -5.29 -5.49 -9.55
CA PHE A 220 -5.65 -4.07 -9.63
C PHE A 220 -7.03 -3.83 -10.26
N ALA A 221 -7.56 -4.77 -11.04
CA ALA A 221 -8.89 -4.64 -11.63
C ALA A 221 -10.00 -4.54 -10.57
N GLU A 222 -9.75 -5.08 -9.37
CA GLU A 222 -10.67 -5.03 -8.23
C GLU A 222 -10.66 -3.66 -7.53
N CYS A 223 -9.54 -2.93 -7.56
CA CYS A 223 -9.42 -1.62 -6.89
C CYS A 223 -9.66 -0.42 -7.80
N LYS A 224 -9.67 -0.61 -9.13
CA LYS A 224 -9.57 0.50 -10.08
C LYS A 224 -10.93 0.91 -10.66
N ASP A 225 -11.55 1.93 -10.09
CA ASP A 225 -12.35 2.84 -10.90
C ASP A 225 -11.38 3.75 -11.69
N ARG A 226 -11.11 3.38 -12.96
CA ARG A 226 -10.14 4.07 -13.82
C ARG A 226 -10.46 5.56 -14.02
N LYS A 227 -11.68 5.99 -13.69
CA LYS A 227 -12.18 7.34 -13.95
C LYS A 227 -12.00 8.28 -12.76
N ASN A 228 -11.76 7.76 -11.56
CA ASN A 228 -11.72 8.57 -10.34
C ASN A 228 -10.41 8.41 -9.56
N HIS A 229 -9.38 9.14 -9.99
CA HIS A 229 -8.06 9.16 -9.37
C HIS A 229 -8.04 9.64 -7.91
N SER A 230 -9.13 10.25 -7.41
CA SER A 230 -9.26 10.69 -6.02
C SER A 230 -9.62 9.56 -5.03
N THR A 231 -9.92 8.36 -5.52
CA THR A 231 -10.32 7.20 -4.69
C THR A 231 -9.15 6.32 -4.22
N VAL A 232 -7.92 6.66 -4.63
CA VAL A 232 -6.71 5.88 -4.35
C VAL A 232 -6.17 6.22 -2.96
N ALA A 233 -6.15 5.24 -2.06
CA ALA A 233 -5.76 5.45 -0.66
C ALA A 233 -4.24 5.41 -0.45
N LEU A 234 -3.49 4.73 -1.34
CA LEU A 234 -2.03 4.71 -1.35
C LEU A 234 -1.47 5.44 -2.57
N PRO A 235 -0.60 6.45 -2.38
CA PRO A 235 -0.03 7.18 -3.50
C PRO A 235 0.79 6.25 -4.41
N TYR A 236 0.93 6.60 -5.69
CA TYR A 236 1.77 5.84 -6.64
C TYR A 236 3.23 5.75 -6.19
N SER A 237 3.70 6.73 -5.42
CA SER A 237 5.03 6.75 -4.80
C SER A 237 5.18 5.84 -3.59
N PHE A 238 4.09 5.23 -3.07
CA PHE A 238 4.14 4.42 -1.86
C PHE A 238 5.14 3.28 -1.99
N LEU A 239 4.95 2.34 -2.92
CA LEU A 239 5.86 1.21 -3.10
C LEU A 239 7.32 1.64 -3.41
N PRO A 240 7.58 2.60 -4.32
CA PRO A 240 8.92 3.13 -4.53
C PRO A 240 9.60 3.68 -3.26
N SER A 241 8.83 4.35 -2.39
CA SER A 241 9.35 4.88 -1.10
C SER A 241 9.60 3.80 -0.04
N MET A 242 9.08 2.59 -0.27
CA MET A 242 9.24 1.42 0.60
C MET A 242 10.29 0.44 0.05
N ALA A 243 11.07 0.82 -0.97
CA ALA A 243 12.12 -0.04 -1.52
C ALA A 243 13.10 -0.50 -0.44
N ALA A 244 13.67 -1.70 -0.54
CA ALA A 244 14.61 -2.24 0.45
C ALA A 244 15.78 -1.29 0.71
N LYS A 245 16.33 -1.29 1.93
CA LYS A 245 17.40 -0.37 2.34
C LYS A 245 18.57 -0.32 1.35
N LYS A 246 19.02 -1.48 0.86
CA LYS A 246 20.09 -1.58 -0.13
C LYS A 246 19.80 -0.81 -1.43
N LEU A 247 18.55 -0.87 -1.90
CA LEU A 247 18.11 -0.16 -3.11
C LEU A 247 18.02 1.35 -2.87
N ARG A 248 17.52 1.77 -1.71
CA ARG A 248 17.51 3.19 -1.32
C ARG A 248 18.91 3.76 -1.22
N ASP A 249 19.82 3.06 -0.53
CA ASP A 249 21.22 3.45 -0.37
C ASP A 249 21.92 3.56 -1.75
N ALA A 250 21.63 2.64 -2.67
CA ALA A 250 22.14 2.69 -4.04
C ALA A 250 21.59 3.89 -4.82
N ALA A 251 20.29 4.15 -4.76
CA ALA A 251 19.66 5.30 -5.40
C ALA A 251 20.24 6.63 -4.91
N THR A 252 20.46 6.78 -3.60
CA THR A 252 21.08 7.97 -3.01
C THR A 252 22.51 8.19 -3.53
N LYS A 253 23.31 7.13 -3.67
CA LYS A 253 24.67 7.24 -4.22
C LYS A 253 24.67 7.72 -5.68
N VAL A 254 23.75 7.21 -6.50
CA VAL A 254 23.60 7.64 -7.89
C VAL A 254 23.18 9.11 -7.96
N GLN A 255 22.24 9.53 -7.12
CA GLN A 255 21.78 10.92 -7.10
C GLN A 255 22.87 11.91 -6.68
N ILE A 256 23.73 11.53 -5.75
CA ILE A 256 24.90 12.34 -5.34
C ILE A 256 25.97 12.36 -6.44
N GLY A 257 26.19 11.23 -7.12
CA GLY A 257 27.20 11.10 -8.18
C GLY A 257 26.85 11.80 -9.51
N ILE A 258 25.58 12.13 -9.75
CA ILE A 258 25.12 12.89 -10.93
C ILE A 258 25.28 14.41 -10.74
N CYS A 259 25.52 14.88 -9.51
CA CYS A 259 25.70 16.31 -9.19
C CYS A 259 27.17 16.77 -9.19
N ILE A 260 28.08 16.07 -9.87
CA ILE A 260 29.49 16.44 -10.06
C ILE A 260 29.75 16.64 -11.55
#